data_AF-A0A7V3P7G5-F1
#
_entry.id   AF-A0A7V3P7G5-F1
#
_cell.length_a   1.000
_cell.length_b   1.000
_cell.length_c   1.000
_cell.angle_alpha   90.00
_cell.angle_beta   90.00
_cell.angle_gamma   90.00
#
_symmetry.space_group_name_H-M   'P 1'
#
loop_
_entity.id
_entity.type
_entity.pdbx_description
1 polymer ?
#
loop_
_entity_poly.entity_id
_entity_poly.type
_entity_poly.pdbx_seq_one_letter_code
_entity_poly.pdbx_strand_id
1 'polypeptide(L)'
;MPRTKSAKKALRVARKRTVHHKQLKERLKGLLKSLKRGQINPSEVTRALDKAAKRRVIHKNKAARLKSRLTHLPQKQSKKKGK
;
A
#
# COMPACT_ATOMS: atom_id res chain seq x y z
N MET A 1 26.26 4.67 16.98
CA MET A 1 26.75 5.36 15.76
C MET A 1 27.45 4.36 14.84
N PRO A 2 27.43 4.54 13.50
CA PRO A 2 28.07 3.60 12.59
C PRO A 2 29.60 3.67 12.72
N ARG A 3 30.23 2.53 13.04
CA ARG A 3 31.68 2.43 13.26
C ARG A 3 32.48 2.25 11.97
N THR A 4 31.92 1.58 10.96
CA THR A 4 32.58 1.34 9.67
C THR A 4 32.05 2.27 8.56
N LYS A 5 32.87 2.48 7.51
CA LYS A 5 32.47 3.26 6.33
C LYS A 5 31.22 2.67 5.65
N SER A 6 31.11 1.35 5.60
CA SER A 6 29.95 0.64 5.06
C SER A 6 28.68 0.89 5.88
N ALA A 7 28.77 0.89 7.22
CA ALA A 7 27.65 1.19 8.10
C ALA A 7 27.17 2.65 7.95
N LYS A 8 28.09 3.62 7.80
CA LYS A 8 27.73 5.02 7.51
C LYS A 8 26.94 5.14 6.20
N LYS A 9 27.38 4.44 5.14
CA LYS A 9 26.66 4.38 3.85
C LYS A 9 25.29 3.72 3.99
N ALA A 10 25.20 2.60 4.69
CA ALA A 10 23.94 1.89 4.93
C ALA A 10 22.91 2.78 5.63
N LEU A 11 23.33 3.53 6.66
CA LEU A 11 22.48 4.49 7.36
C LEU A 11 21.96 5.60 6.44
N ARG A 12 22.82 6.17 5.57
CA ARG A 12 22.40 7.17 4.58
C ARG A 12 21.36 6.62 3.59
N VAL A 13 21.57 5.40 3.08
CA VAL A 13 20.63 4.73 2.18
C VAL A 13 19.31 4.43 2.89
N ALA A 14 19.37 3.94 4.13
CA ALA A 14 18.21 3.66 4.95
C ALA A 14 17.36 4.92 5.16
N ARG A 15 17.98 6.06 5.53
CA ARG A 15 17.28 7.36 5.68
C ARG A 15 16.51 7.75 4.42
N LYS A 16 17.15 7.69 3.24
CA LYS A 16 16.49 7.99 1.96
C LYS A 16 15.31 7.05 1.70
N ARG A 17 15.50 5.74 1.88
CA ARG A 17 14.45 4.73 1.71
C ARG A 17 13.27 4.96 2.67
N THR A 18 13.55 5.32 3.92
CA THR A 18 12.51 5.59 4.94
C THR A 18 11.58 6.72 4.51
N VAL A 19 12.11 7.82 3.97
CA VAL A 19 11.30 8.95 3.48
C VAL A 19 10.36 8.51 2.36
N HIS A 20 10.89 7.82 1.35
CA HIS A 20 10.07 7.31 0.24
C HIS A 20 9.03 6.28 0.70
N HIS A 21 9.42 5.36 1.59
CA HIS A 21 8.51 4.36 2.14
C HIS A 21 7.41 5.00 2.99
N LYS A 22 7.72 6.07 3.74
CA LYS A 22 6.71 6.83 4.51
C LYS A 22 5.66 7.42 3.57
N GLN A 23 6.08 8.11 2.51
CA GLN A 23 5.17 8.68 1.51
C GLN A 23 4.28 7.61 0.87
N LEU A 24 4.85 6.46 0.47
CA LEU A 24 4.09 5.36 -0.12
C LEU A 24 3.10 4.72 0.87
N LYS A 25 3.48 4.58 2.14
CA LYS A 25 2.59 4.08 3.20
C LYS A 25 1.42 5.02 3.44
N GLU A 26 1.65 6.32 3.50
CA GLU A 26 0.57 7.30 3.69
C GLU A 26 -0.39 7.32 2.50
N ARG A 27 0.13 7.27 1.27
CA ARG A 27 -0.70 7.13 0.05
C ARG A 27 -1.56 5.87 0.09
N LEU A 28 -0.99 4.72 0.45
CA LEU A 28 -1.75 3.46 0.59
C LEU A 28 -2.85 3.56 1.66
N LYS A 29 -2.56 4.18 2.81
CA LYS A 29 -3.58 4.40 3.85
C LYS A 29 -4.71 5.28 3.32
N GLY A 30 -4.40 6.34 2.57
CA GLY A 30 -5.38 7.21 1.92
C GLY A 30 -6.29 6.42 0.98
N LEU A 31 -5.71 5.64 0.06
CA LEU A 31 -6.46 4.79 -0.86
C LEU A 31 -7.38 3.80 -0.15
N LEU A 32 -6.90 3.15 0.92
CA LEU A 32 -7.72 2.23 1.71
C LEU A 32 -8.88 2.95 2.43
N LYS A 33 -8.66 4.18 2.91
CA LYS A 33 -9.73 5.00 3.53
C LYS A 33 -10.77 5.43 2.49
N SER A 34 -10.33 5.91 1.33
CA SER A 34 -11.22 6.32 0.24
C SER A 34 -12.03 5.15 -0.31
N LEU A 35 -11.44 3.96 -0.41
CA LEU A 35 -12.16 2.73 -0.76
C LEU A 35 -13.26 2.39 0.26
N LYS A 36 -12.96 2.49 1.56
CA LYS A 36 -13.99 2.29 2.61
C LYS A 36 -15.14 3.30 2.53
N ARG A 37 -14.87 4.50 2.02
CA ARG A 37 -15.88 5.54 1.77
C ARG A 37 -16.63 5.34 0.44
N GLY A 38 -16.27 4.34 -0.36
CA GLY A 38 -16.88 4.08 -1.67
C GLY A 38 -16.48 5.09 -2.76
N GLN A 39 -15.41 5.86 -2.56
CA GLN A 39 -14.99 6.93 -3.48
C GLN A 39 -14.10 6.44 -4.63
N ILE A 40 -13.55 5.23 -4.53
CA ILE A 40 -12.54 4.71 -5.47
C ILE A 40 -12.85 3.25 -5.77
N ASN A 41 -12.52 2.82 -6.99
CA ASN A 41 -12.66 1.44 -7.43
C ASN A 41 -11.69 0.51 -6.69
N PRO A 42 -12.14 -0.69 -6.27
CA PRO A 42 -11.27 -1.66 -5.61
C PRO A 42 -10.07 -2.09 -6.47
N SER A 43 -10.21 -2.08 -7.80
CA SER A 43 -9.14 -2.41 -8.77
C SER A 43 -7.92 -1.48 -8.69
N GLU A 44 -8.13 -0.19 -8.39
CA GLU A 44 -7.03 0.75 -8.22
C GLU A 44 -6.22 0.45 -6.96
N VAL A 45 -6.92 0.02 -5.90
CA VAL A 45 -6.31 -0.31 -4.62
C VAL A 45 -5.55 -1.63 -4.69
N THR A 46 -6.07 -2.65 -5.39
CA THR A 46 -5.33 -3.90 -5.62
C THR A 46 -4.04 -3.65 -6.40
N ARG A 47 -4.10 -2.83 -7.46
CA ARG A 47 -2.91 -2.43 -8.23
C ARG A 47 -1.89 -1.68 -7.37
N ALA A 48 -2.34 -0.80 -6.49
CA ALA A 48 -1.47 -0.06 -5.57
C ALA A 48 -0.79 -0.99 -4.54
N LEU A 49 -1.53 -1.97 -4.00
CA LEU A 49 -1.00 -2.99 -3.08
C LEU A 49 0.10 -3.83 -3.74
N ASP A 50 -0.11 -4.26 -4.98
CA ASP A 50 0.87 -5.07 -5.70
C ASP A 50 2.15 -4.28 -6.05
N LYS A 51 2.01 -3.01 -6.46
CA LYS A 51 3.16 -2.12 -6.66
C LYS A 51 3.96 -1.92 -5.36
N ALA A 52 3.28 -1.79 -4.23
CA ALA A 52 3.93 -1.63 -2.93
C ALA A 52 4.65 -2.91 -2.46
N ALA A 53 4.10 -4.08 -2.78
CA ALA A 53 4.77 -5.36 -2.55
C ALA A 53 6.02 -5.50 -3.42
N LYS A 54 5.94 -5.17 -4.71
CA LYS A 54 7.08 -5.18 -5.64
C LYS A 54 8.23 -4.30 -5.16
N ARG A 55 7.91 -3.13 -4.59
CA ARG A 55 8.88 -2.19 -4.01
C ARG A 55 9.33 -2.54 -2.59
N ARG A 56 8.90 -3.69 -2.03
CA ARG A 56 9.19 -4.14 -0.65
C ARG A 56 8.80 -3.13 0.43
N VAL A 57 7.79 -2.29 0.16
CA VAL A 57 7.22 -1.36 1.15
C VAL A 57 6.31 -2.13 2.13
N ILE A 58 5.62 -3.14 1.62
CA ILE A 58 4.84 -4.12 2.38
C ILE A 58 5.30 -5.53 2.00
N HIS A 59 5.20 -6.47 2.94
CA HIS A 59 5.49 -7.88 2.67
C HIS A 59 4.44 -8.49 1.72
N LYS A 60 4.85 -9.46 0.89
CA LYS A 60 3.96 -10.18 -0.04
C LYS A 60 2.71 -10.75 0.64
N ASN A 61 2.88 -11.38 1.80
CA ASN A 61 1.76 -11.94 2.58
C ASN A 61 0.82 -10.85 3.13
N LYS A 62 1.36 -9.66 3.43
CA LYS A 62 0.53 -8.53 3.86
C LYS A 62 -0.30 -8.01 2.69
N ALA A 63 0.28 -7.91 1.50
CA ALA A 63 -0.46 -7.55 0.30
C ALA A 63 -1.54 -8.58 -0.03
N ALA A 64 -1.22 -9.88 -0.01
CA ALA A 64 -2.18 -10.96 -0.24
C ALA A 64 -3.33 -10.92 0.77
N ARG A 65 -3.04 -10.77 2.07
CA ARG A 65 -4.06 -10.64 3.12
C ARG A 65 -4.96 -9.43 2.89
N LEU A 66 -4.40 -8.29 2.50
CA LEU A 66 -5.19 -7.10 2.22
C LEU A 66 -6.08 -7.31 0.98
N LYS A 67 -5.57 -7.93 -0.09
CA LYS A 67 -6.36 -8.27 -1.28
C LYS A 67 -7.51 -9.22 -0.96
N SER A 68 -7.27 -10.28 -0.21
CA SER A 68 -8.34 -11.19 0.25
C SER A 68 -9.39 -10.46 1.11
N ARG A 69 -8.98 -9.55 2.00
CA ARG A 69 -9.95 -8.74 2.75
C ARG A 69 -10.80 -7.82 1.86
N LEU A 70 -10.28 -7.37 0.71
CA LEU A 70 -11.06 -6.57 -0.23
C LEU A 70 -12.12 -7.41 -0.95
N THR A 71 -11.85 -8.67 -1.25
CA THR A 71 -12.82 -9.56 -1.93
C THR A 71 -13.97 -9.95 -1.00
N HIS A 72 -13.70 -10.09 0.30
CA HIS A 72 -14.72 -10.40 1.31
C HIS A 72 -15.46 -9.16 1.83
N LEU A 73 -15.05 -7.95 1.44
CA LEU A 73 -15.78 -6.75 1.83
C LEU A 73 -17.09 -6.73 1.03
N PRO A 74 -18.27 -6.65 1.67
CA PRO A 74 -19.53 -6.58 0.95
C PRO A 74 -19.48 -5.34 0.07
N GLN A 75 -19.42 -5.57 -1.25
CA GLN A 75 -19.58 -4.52 -2.25
C GLN A 75 -20.94 -3.92 -1.95
N LYS A 76 -20.99 -2.66 -1.50
CA LYS A 76 -22.23 -1.89 -1.50
C LYS A 76 -22.58 -1.76 -2.98
N GLN A 77 -23.35 -2.71 -3.50
CA GLN A 77 -23.80 -2.70 -4.88
C GLN A 77 -24.55 -1.38 -5.05
N SER A 78 -23.94 -0.40 -5.72
CA SER A 78 -24.70 0.67 -6.32
C SER A 78 -25.64 -0.04 -7.29
N LYS A 79 -26.90 -0.20 -6.90
CA LYS A 79 -27.94 -0.79 -7.74
C LYS A 79 -27.77 -0.21 -9.14
N LYS A 80 -27.42 -1.05 -10.12
CA LYS A 80 -27.55 -0.68 -11.52
C LYS A 80 -29.01 -0.26 -11.67
N LYS A 81 -29.27 1.03 -11.91
CA LYS A 81 -30.58 1.47 -12.39
C LYS A 81 -30.79 0.71 -13.70
N GLY A 82 -31.60 -0.34 -13.66
CA GLY A 82 -32.10 -0.99 -14.85
C GLY A 82 -32.82 0.06 -15.69
N LYS A 83 -32.55 0.05 -16.99
CA LYS A 83 -33.56 0.46 -17.96
C LYS A 83 -34.59 -0.65 -18.03
#